data_AF-A0A967M4R9-F1
#
_entry.id   AF-A0A967M4R9-F1
#
_cell.length_a   1.000
_cell.length_b   1.000
_cell.length_c   1.000
_cell.angle_alpha   90.00
_cell.angle_beta   90.00
_cell.angle_gamma   90.00
#
_symmetry.space_group_name_H-M   'P 1'
#
loop_
_entity.id
_entity.type
_entity.pdbx_description
1 polymer ?
#
loop_
_entity_poly.entity_id
_entity_poly.type
_entity_poly.pdbx_seq_one_letter_code
_entity_poly.pdbx_strand_id
1 'polypeptide(L)' 'NRETETVIRNMYDGLLTRASDMTIMPELAESFTQVSPTVYEFKIRDGVTFHDGTQMTAEDVKFSLDR' A
#
# COMPACT_ATOMS: atom_id res chain seq x y z
N ASN A 1 -12.71 -4.31 14.65
CA ASN A 1 -13.95 -4.88 14.08
C ASN A 1 -13.59 -5.46 12.72
N ARG A 2 -13.54 -6.79 12.58
CA ARG A 2 -13.02 -7.46 11.36
C ARG A 2 -13.98 -7.36 10.17
N GLU A 3 -15.27 -7.14 10.38
CA GLU A 3 -16.23 -7.06 9.27
C GLU A 3 -15.98 -5.83 8.40
N THR A 4 -15.70 -4.68 9.02
CA THR A 4 -15.34 -3.45 8.31
C THR A 4 -14.01 -3.60 7.55
N GLU A 5 -13.03 -4.26 8.16
CA GLU A 5 -11.73 -4.53 7.53
C GLU A 5 -11.87 -5.35 6.26
N THR A 6 -12.69 -6.42 6.29
CA THR A 6 -12.95 -7.26 5.12
C THR A 6 -13.50 -6.46 3.94
N VAL A 7 -14.45 -5.54 4.18
CA VAL A 7 -15.00 -4.70 3.11
C VAL A 7 -13.96 -3.73 2.58
N ILE A 8 -13.18 -3.08 3.45
CA ILE A 8 -12.13 -2.12 3.07
C ILE A 8 -11.08 -2.78 2.16
N ARG A 9 -10.66 -4.00 2.49
CA ARG A 9 -9.66 -4.75 1.71
C ARG A 9 -10.11 -5.15 0.30
N ASN A 10 -11.41 -5.06 0.00
CA ASN A 10 -11.91 -5.27 -1.36
C ASN A 10 -11.92 -3.97 -2.19
N MET A 11 -11.70 -2.81 -1.56
CA MET A 11 -11.79 -1.49 -2.20
C MET A 11 -10.44 -0.75 -2.24
N TYR A 12 -9.54 -1.06 -1.31
CA TYR A 12 -8.26 -0.40 -1.15
C TYR A 12 -7.13 -1.40 -0.96
N ASP A 13 -6.01 -1.09 -1.59
CA ASP A 13 -4.74 -1.78 -1.42
C ASP A 13 -3.81 -0.92 -0.55
N GLY A 14 -3.06 -1.55 0.35
CA GLY A 14 -2.01 -0.92 1.15
C GLY A 14 -0.64 -0.98 0.47
N LEU A 15 0.37 -0.36 1.08
CA LEU A 15 1.76 -0.51 0.62
C LEU A 15 2.28 -1.94 0.80
N LEU A 16 1.90 -2.55 1.91
CA LEU A 16 2.27 -3.89 2.32
C LEU A 16 1.02 -4.62 2.82
N THR A 17 1.05 -5.93 2.69
CA THR A 17 0.00 -6.83 3.17
C THR A 17 0.61 -7.93 4.03
N ARG A 18 -0.25 -8.81 4.56
CA ARG A 18 0.17 -9.98 5.33
C ARG A 18 -0.35 -11.25 4.67
N ALA A 19 0.53 -12.24 4.53
CA ALA A 19 0.13 -13.58 4.13
C ALA A 19 -0.62 -14.29 5.27
N SER A 20 -1.16 -15.47 4.98
CA SER A 20 -1.89 -16.30 5.96
C SER A 20 -1.03 -16.69 7.17
N ASP A 21 0.29 -16.76 7.00
CA ASP A 21 1.26 -17.06 8.06
C ASP A 21 1.79 -15.79 8.77
N MET A 22 1.17 -14.63 8.52
CA MET A 22 1.53 -13.32 9.08
C MET A 22 2.85 -12.73 8.58
N THR A 23 3.49 -13.35 7.59
CA THR A 23 4.64 -12.73 6.93
C THR A 23 4.21 -11.47 6.19
N ILE A 24 5.06 -10.43 6.25
CA ILE A 24 4.82 -9.16 5.55
C ILE A 24 5.19 -9.36 4.09
N MET A 25 4.28 -9.00 3.19
CA MET A 25 4.47 -9.12 1.75
C MET A 25 4.20 -7.80 1.02
N PRO A 26 4.83 -7.56 -0.14
CA PRO A 26 4.54 -6.38 -0.96
C PRO A 26 3.08 -6.39 -1.49
N GLU A 27 2.43 -5.22 -1.46
CA GLU A 27 1.12 -4.99 -2.09
C GLU A 27 1.28 -3.83 -3.10
N LEU A 28 0.90 -2.58 -2.85
CA LEU A 28 1.21 -1.50 -3.81
C LEU A 28 2.71 -1.22 -3.98
N ALA A 29 3.52 -1.47 -2.95
CA ALA A 29 4.96 -1.44 -3.09
C ALA A 29 5.46 -2.67 -3.87
N GLU A 30 6.42 -2.48 -4.78
CA GLU A 30 7.19 -3.60 -5.36
C GLU A 30 8.36 -4.00 -4.47
N SER A 31 8.92 -3.03 -3.73
CA SER A 31 10.00 -3.24 -2.78
C SER A 31 10.00 -2.16 -1.70
N PHE A 32 10.60 -2.46 -0.56
CA PHE A 32 10.86 -1.47 0.48
C PHE A 32 12.20 -1.74 1.15
N THR A 33 12.85 -0.66 1.59
CA THR A 33 14.16 -0.72 2.27
C THR A 33 14.11 0.17 3.50
N GLN A 34 14.54 -0.35 4.65
CA GLN A 34 14.75 0.48 5.84
C GLN A 34 16.11 1.17 5.72
N VAL A 35 16.12 2.48 5.49
CA VAL A 35 17.36 3.26 5.32
C VAL A 35 17.91 3.76 6.65
N SER A 36 17.05 3.87 7.68
CA SER A 36 17.45 4.18 9.06
C SER A 36 16.39 3.68 10.06
N PRO A 37 16.61 3.76 11.39
CA PRO A 37 15.63 3.30 12.38
C PRO A 37 14.23 3.91 12.21
N THR A 38 14.13 5.10 11.62
CA THR A 38 12.87 5.86 11.45
C THR A 38 12.53 6.20 10.00
N VAL A 39 13.33 5.76 9.02
CA VAL A 39 13.13 6.09 7.61
C VAL A 39 13.08 4.82 6.77
N TYR A 40 12.02 4.73 5.98
CA TYR A 40 11.77 3.66 5.03
C TYR A 40 11.58 4.25 3.64
N GLU A 41 12.20 3.63 2.65
CA GLU A 41 11.99 3.93 1.24
C GLU A 41 11.11 2.84 0.63
N PHE A 42 10.05 3.25 -0.06
CA PHE A 42 9.14 2.35 -0.78
C PHE A 42 9.19 2.66 -2.27
N LYS A 43 9.34 1.63 -3.09
CA LYS A 43 9.16 1.75 -4.53
C LYS A 43 7.77 1.24 -4.89
N ILE A 44 6.97 2.08 -5.51
CA ILE A 44 5.59 1.79 -5.91
C ILE A 44 5.59 1.11 -7.27
N ARG A 45 4.70 0.13 -7.48
CA ARG A 45 4.55 -0.53 -8.78
C ARG A 45 4.12 0.46 -9.86
N ASP A 46 4.66 0.29 -11.06
CA ASP A 46 4.22 1.05 -12.24
C ASP A 46 2.85 0.58 -12.74
N GLY A 47 2.13 1.49 -13.42
CA GLY A 47 0.89 1.18 -14.12
C GLY A 47 -0.34 0.96 -13.23
N VAL A 48 -0.27 1.28 -11.94
CA VAL A 48 -1.43 1.24 -11.04
C VAL A 48 -2.42 2.35 -11.40
N THR A 49 -3.69 1.99 -11.51
CA THR A 49 -4.78 2.92 -11.77
C THR A 49 -5.87 2.78 -10.72
N PHE A 50 -6.55 3.88 -10.42
CA PHE A 50 -7.79 3.84 -9.66
C PHE A 50 -8.93 3.27 -10.51
N HIS A 51 -10.06 2.97 -9.88
CA HIS A 51 -11.25 2.39 -10.52
C HIS A 51 -11.88 3.29 -11.60
N ASP A 52 -11.59 4.59 -11.56
CA ASP A 52 -12.01 5.57 -12.58
C ASP A 52 -11.03 5.68 -13.76
N GLY A 53 -9.93 4.92 -13.73
CA GLY A 53 -8.89 4.90 -14.76
C GLY A 53 -7.78 5.93 -14.58
N THR A 54 -7.85 6.79 -13.55
CA THR A 54 -6.77 7.74 -13.27
C THR A 54 -5.52 7.00 -12.78
N GLN A 55 -4.35 7.41 -13.26
CA GLN A 55 -3.09 6.79 -12.82
C GLN A 55 -2.78 7.19 -11.37
N MET A 56 -2.41 6.21 -10.55
CA MET A 56 -1.94 6.44 -9.19
C MET A 56 -0.46 6.84 -9.21
N THR A 57 -0.12 7.81 -8.37
CA THR A 57 1.26 8.29 -8.17
C THR A 57 1.69 8.15 -6.71
N ALA A 58 2.98 8.36 -6.44
CA ALA A 58 3.49 8.40 -5.07
C ALA A 58 2.88 9.55 -4.23
N GLU A 59 2.43 10.64 -4.88
CA GLU A 59 1.78 11.76 -4.20
C GLU A 59 0.42 11.35 -3.63
N ASP A 60 -0.33 10.47 -4.29
CA ASP A 60 -1.62 9.97 -3.81
C ASP A 60 -1.45 9.08 -2.56
N VAL A 61 -0.37 8.29 -2.53
CA VAL A 61 0.03 7.50 -1.36
C VAL A 61 0.37 8.44 -0.20
N LYS A 62 1.22 9.43 -0.44
CA LYS A 62 1.60 10.43 0.58
C LYS A 62 0.37 11.16 1.12
N PHE A 63 -0.52 11.63 0.24
CA PHE A 63 -1.76 12.29 0.62
C PHE A 63 -2.63 11.42 1.54
N SER A 64 -2.66 10.10 1.30
CA SER A 64 -3.42 9.16 2.12
C SER A 64 -2.81 8.94 3.52
N LEU A 65 -1.48 9.03 3.64
CA LEU A 65 -0.76 8.90 4.91
C LEU A 65 -0.77 10.18 5.75
N ASP A 66 -0.85 11.34 5.11
CA ASP A 66 -0.89 12.66 5.77
C ASP A 66 -2.28 12.99 6.37
N ARG A 67 -3.30 12.16 6.10
CA ARG A 67 -4.70 12.36 6.52
C ARG A 67 -4.99 12.01 7.98
#